data_AF-A0A0B9GHP8-F1
#
_entry.id   AF-A0A0B9GHP8-F1
#
_cell.length_a   1.000
_cell.length_b   1.000
_cell.length_c   1.000
_cell.angle_alpha   90.00
_cell.angle_beta   90.00
_cell.angle_gamma   90.00
#
_symmetry.space_group_name_H-M   'P 1'
#
loop_
_entity.id
_entity.type
_entity.pdbx_description
1 polymer ?
#
loop_
_entity_poly.entity_id
_entity_poly.type
_entity_poly.pdbx_seq_one_letter_code
_entity_poly.pdbx_strand_id
1 'polypeptide(L)'
;DLTFGIDNLPSWASFNTASGVLSGTPTNDDVGTTSNIVITVSDGNETASLAAFNLEVVNVNDAPTISGTPATSVNQDASYSFTPVA
;
A
#
# COMPACT_ATOMS: atom_id res chain seq x y z
N ASP A 1 -15.96 24.34 12.98
CA ASP A 1 -15.69 23.05 12.32
C ASP A 1 -14.26 22.64 12.58
N LEU A 2 -14.02 21.33 12.74
CA LEU A 2 -12.66 20.81 12.92
C LEU A 2 -12.07 20.41 11.57
N THR A 3 -10.79 20.73 11.36
CA THR A 3 -9.99 20.28 10.21
C THR A 3 -8.77 19.55 10.73
N PHE A 4 -8.53 18.35 10.21
CA PHE A 4 -7.39 17.51 10.53
C PHE A 4 -6.28 17.66 9.49
N GLY A 5 -5.03 17.59 9.93
CA GLY A 5 -3.84 17.59 9.08
C GLY A 5 -2.94 16.40 9.37
N ILE A 6 -2.05 16.09 8.43
CA ILE A 6 -1.02 15.07 8.59
C ILE A 6 0.27 15.51 7.92
N ASP A 7 1.38 15.37 8.64
CA ASP A 7 2.74 15.51 8.10
C ASP A 7 3.37 14.13 7.92
N ASN A 8 4.26 14.01 6.93
CA ASN A 8 4.94 12.76 6.56
C ASN A 8 3.98 11.60 6.21
N LEU A 9 2.87 11.89 5.53
CA LEU A 9 1.95 10.88 5.02
C LEU A 9 2.70 9.90 4.09
N PRO A 10 2.64 8.57 4.33
CA PRO A 10 3.17 7.59 3.39
C PRO A 10 2.53 7.72 2.01
N SER A 11 3.31 7.58 0.94
CA SER A 11 2.84 7.77 -0.45
C SER A 11 1.71 6.84 -0.88
N TRP A 12 1.61 5.67 -0.25
CA TRP A 12 0.56 4.67 -0.50
C TRP A 12 -0.72 4.91 0.31
N ALA A 13 -0.69 5.84 1.27
CA ALA A 13 -1.80 6.11 2.19
C ALA A 13 -2.59 7.37 1.80
N SER A 14 -3.80 7.46 2.32
CA SER A 14 -4.70 8.60 2.21
C SER A 14 -5.09 9.08 3.60
N PHE A 15 -5.33 10.39 3.72
CA PHE A 15 -5.77 11.01 4.97
C PHE A 15 -7.00 11.86 4.75
N ASN A 16 -8.06 11.58 5.51
CA ASN A 16 -9.29 12.35 5.45
C ASN A 16 -9.22 13.53 6.43
N THR A 17 -9.12 14.74 5.90
CA THR A 17 -9.01 15.97 6.69
C THR A 17 -10.28 16.37 7.43
N ALA A 18 -11.43 15.75 7.15
CA ALA A 18 -12.68 15.98 7.87
C ALA A 18 -12.86 15.02 9.07
N SER A 19 -12.32 13.80 8.99
CA SER A 19 -12.49 12.78 10.05
C SER A 19 -11.20 12.38 10.77
N GLY A 20 -10.04 12.75 10.25
CA GLY A 20 -8.73 12.34 10.77
C GLY A 20 -8.35 10.89 10.46
N VAL A 21 -9.06 10.21 9.55
CA VAL A 21 -8.78 8.81 9.19
C VAL A 21 -7.58 8.73 8.25
N LEU A 22 -6.53 8.04 8.70
CA LEU A 22 -5.41 7.54 7.89
C LEU A 22 -5.76 6.13 7.39
N SER A 23 -5.77 5.91 6.07
CA SER A 23 -6.09 4.61 5.47
C SER A 23 -5.26 4.31 4.22
N GLY A 24 -5.14 3.04 3.85
CA GLY A 24 -4.41 2.61 2.66
C GLY A 24 -4.08 1.12 2.71
N THR A 25 -3.57 0.60 1.60
CA THR A 25 -3.07 -0.77 1.49
C THR A 25 -1.66 -0.70 0.91
N PRO A 26 -0.60 -0.89 1.71
CA PRO A 26 0.76 -0.87 1.20
C PRO A 26 1.00 -2.07 0.26
N THR A 27 1.91 -1.89 -0.69
CA THR A 27 2.43 -2.93 -1.56
C THR A 27 3.81 -3.40 -1.10
N ASN A 28 4.40 -4.36 -1.80
CA ASN A 28 5.77 -4.80 -1.54
C ASN A 28 6.81 -3.67 -1.73
N ASP A 29 6.53 -2.70 -2.61
CA ASP A 29 7.43 -1.55 -2.85
C ASP A 29 7.41 -0.55 -1.68
N ASP A 30 6.42 -0.64 -0.81
CA ASP A 30 6.22 0.23 0.35
C ASP A 30 6.83 -0.32 1.65
N VAL A 31 7.50 -1.48 1.58
CA VAL A 31 8.15 -2.13 2.73
C VAL A 31 9.23 -1.22 3.30
N GLY A 32 9.19 -1.02 4.62
CA GLY A 32 10.09 -0.12 5.33
C GLY A 32 9.37 0.71 6.40
N THR A 33 10.02 1.77 6.86
CA THR A 33 9.47 2.63 7.93
C THR A 33 9.30 4.06 7.45
N THR A 34 8.08 4.58 7.55
CA THR A 34 7.80 6.02 7.48
C THR A 34 7.87 6.58 8.89
N SER A 35 8.83 7.46 9.15
CA SER A 35 9.08 8.01 10.49
C SER A 35 8.47 9.40 10.67
N ASN A 36 8.26 9.79 11.93
CA ASN A 36 7.83 11.13 12.33
C ASN A 36 6.50 11.57 11.70
N ILE A 37 5.53 10.67 11.59
CA ILE A 37 4.16 11.00 11.20
C ILE A 37 3.52 11.82 12.33
N VAL A 38 2.98 12.99 12.00
CA VAL A 38 2.31 13.88 12.97
C VAL A 38 0.91 14.16 12.47
N ILE A 39 -0.09 13.92 13.33
CA ILE A 39 -1.49 14.26 13.06
C ILE A 39 -1.85 15.50 13.87
N THR A 40 -2.50 16.45 13.21
CA THR A 40 -2.95 17.71 13.79
C THR A 40 -4.46 17.87 13.66
N VAL A 41 -5.04 18.69 14.55
CA VAL A 41 -6.44 19.13 14.46
C VAL A 41 -6.52 20.62 14.76
N SER A 42 -7.27 21.36 13.96
CA SER A 42 -7.56 22.78 14.16
C SER A 42 -9.06 23.01 14.19
N ASP A 43 -9.51 23.94 15.04
CA ASP A 43 -10.88 24.45 15.07
C ASP A 43 -11.04 25.80 14.31
N GLY A 44 -9.99 26.24 13.62
CA GLY A 44 -9.92 27.52 12.92
C GLY A 44 -9.30 28.66 13.74
N ASN A 45 -9.09 28.47 15.05
CA ASN A 45 -8.43 29.44 15.93
C ASN A 45 -7.14 28.88 16.52
N GLU A 46 -7.21 27.67 17.05
CA GLU A 46 -6.07 26.96 17.65
C GLU A 46 -5.74 25.70 16.85
N THR A 47 -4.56 25.15 17.09
CA THR A 47 -4.13 23.87 16.50
C THR A 47 -3.47 23.03 17.57
N ALA A 48 -3.89 21.77 17.68
CA ALA A 48 -3.28 20.77 18.53
C ALA A 48 -2.63 19.68 17.67
N SER A 49 -1.54 19.10 18.17
CA SER A 49 -0.80 18.01 17.50
C SER A 49 -0.66 16.82 18.43
N LEU A 50 -0.79 15.61 17.88
CA LEU A 50 -0.41 14.39 18.57
C LEU A 50 1.12 14.24 18.59
N ALA A 51 1.61 13.41 19.52
CA ALA A 51 3.00 12.99 19.50
C ALA A 51 3.30 12.25 18.18
N ALA A 52 4.49 12.49 17.64
CA ALA A 52 4.93 11.83 16.41
C ALA A 52 5.02 10.32 16.60
N PHE A 53 4.69 9.57 15.55
CA PHE A 53 4.82 8.12 15.53
C PHE A 53 5.47 7.64 14.22
N ASN A 54 5.94 6.39 14.23
CA ASN A 54 6.47 5.72 13.05
C ASN A 54 5.48 4.66 12.58
N LEU A 55 5.39 4.46 11.27
CA LEU A 55 4.62 3.39 10.65
C LEU A 55 5.56 2.46 9.91
N GLU A 56 5.63 1.20 10.35
CA GLU A 56 6.43 0.16 9.72
C GLU A 56 5.54 -0.75 8.88
N VAL A 57 5.85 -0.84 7.60
CA VAL A 57 5.30 -1.84 6.69
C VAL A 57 6.24 -3.04 6.72
N VAL A 58 5.80 -4.08 7.41
CA VAL A 58 6.54 -5.34 7.50
C VAL A 58 6.15 -6.23 6.33
N ASN A 59 7.15 -6.69 5.59
CA ASN A 59 6.95 -7.66 4.52
C ASN A 59 6.51 -9.01 5.10
N VAL A 60 5.48 -9.60 4.49
CA VAL A 60 5.11 -10.99 4.72
C VAL A 60 5.44 -11.79 3.47
N ASN A 61 6.00 -12.99 3.66
CA ASN A 61 6.34 -13.84 2.54
C ASN A 61 5.07 -14.29 1.80
N ASP A 62 4.83 -13.72 0.64
CA ASP A 62 3.80 -14.17 -0.29
C ASP A 62 4.30 -15.37 -1.11
N ALA A 63 3.43 -16.37 -1.32
CA ALA A 63 3.77 -17.50 -2.18
C ALA A 63 3.87 -17.03 -3.64
N PRO A 64 4.84 -17.53 -4.42
CA PRO A 64 4.94 -17.17 -5.83
C PRO A 64 3.70 -17.64 -6.61
N THR A 65 3.21 -16.80 -7.52
CA THR A 65 2.10 -17.15 -8.40
C THR A 65 2.62 -17.56 -9.77
N ILE A 66 2.35 -18.79 -10.20
CA ILE A 66 2.60 -19.20 -11.58
C ILE A 66 1.29 -19.09 -12.36
N SER A 67 1.34 -18.48 -13.54
CA SER A 67 0.20 -18.25 -14.42
C SER A 67 0.50 -18.64 -15.87
N GLY A 68 -0.53 -18.56 -16.72
CA GLY A 68 -0.46 -18.87 -18.14
C GLY A 68 -1.50 -19.90 -18.57
N THR A 69 -1.86 -19.85 -19.84
CA THR A 69 -2.87 -20.74 -20.42
C THR A 69 -2.23 -21.54 -21.55
N PRO A 70 -1.83 -22.80 -21.31
CA PRO A 70 -1.29 -23.66 -22.35
C PRO A 70 -2.32 -23.91 -23.46
N ALA A 71 -1.85 -24.13 -24.70
CA ALA A 71 -2.74 -24.60 -25.76
C ALA A 71 -3.25 -26.00 -25.41
N THR A 72 -4.56 -26.21 -25.53
CA THR A 72 -5.22 -27.49 -25.18
C THR A 72 -5.32 -28.45 -26.36
N SER A 73 -4.92 -28.00 -27.56
CA SER A 73 -4.84 -28.83 -28.76
C SER A 73 -3.58 -28.49 -29.55
N VAL A 74 -3.00 -29.53 -30.17
CA VAL A 74 -1.90 -29.44 -31.13
C VAL A 74 -2.15 -30.40 -32.26
N ASN A 75 -1.55 -30.12 -33.42
CA ASN A 75 -1.53 -31.08 -34.52
C ASN A 75 -0.73 -32.32 -34.11
N GLN A 76 -1.17 -33.48 -34.59
CA GLN A 76 -0.39 -34.71 -34.47
C GLN A 76 1.03 -34.50 -35.05
N ASP A 77 2.02 -35.14 -34.43
CA ASP A 77 3.45 -35.10 -34.79
C ASP A 77 4.12 -33.71 -34.68
N ALA A 78 3.44 -32.72 -34.08
CA ALA A 78 4.01 -31.40 -33.79
C ALA A 78 4.66 -31.35 -32.39
N SER A 79 5.81 -30.68 -32.27
CA SER A 79 6.42 -30.39 -30.98
C SER A 79 5.58 -29.36 -30.21
N TYR A 80 5.36 -29.62 -28.93
CA TYR A 80 4.64 -28.72 -28.02
C TYR A 80 5.60 -28.09 -27.00
N SER A 81 5.45 -26.79 -26.76
CA SER A 81 6.16 -26.08 -25.69
C SER A 81 5.23 -25.05 -25.06
N PHE A 82 5.29 -24.97 -23.73
CA PHE A 82 4.63 -23.94 -22.95
C PHE A 82 5.58 -23.50 -21.85
N THR A 83 5.82 -22.20 -21.76
CA THR A 83 6.54 -21.58 -20.65
C THR A 83 5.51 -20.79 -19.86
N PRO A 84 5.21 -21.17 -18.61
CA PRO A 84 4.31 -20.39 -17.77
C PRO A 84 4.95 -19.04 -17.40
N VAL A 85 4.10 -18.08 -17.05
CA VAL A 85 4.52 -16.78 -16.54
C VAL A 85 4.67 -16.91 -15.02
N ALA A 86 5.86 -16.62 -14.50
CA ALA A 86 6.14 -16.55 -13.08
C ALA A 86 6.00 -15.11 -12.55
#